data_AF-A0A8T5A308-F1
#
_entry.id   AF-A0A8T5A308-F1
#
_cell.length_a   1.000
_cell.length_b   1.000
_cell.length_c   1.000
_cell.angle_alpha   90.00
_cell.angle_beta   90.00
_cell.angle_gamma   90.00
#
_symmetry.space_group_name_H-M   'P 1'
#
loop_
_entity.id
_entity.type
_entity.pdbx_description
1 polymer ?
#
loop_
_entity_poly.entity_id
_entity_poly.type
_entity_poly.pdbx_seq_one_letter_code
_entity_poly.pdbx_strand_id
1 'polypeptide(L)'
;MSKLIFTLILNDVLSRNMIKVNLSENEKDRLYMELLNYFGLAGGLNVCEALENAWQDPYNRSRIEDFIIAWLKRRVRKSIISGVV
;
A
#
# COMPACT_ATOMS: atom_id res chain seq x y z
N MET A 1 7.03 13.89 7.37
CA MET A 1 8.13 12.90 7.56
C MET A 1 7.87 11.73 6.63
N SER A 2 8.87 11.39 5.83
CA SER A 2 8.72 10.83 4.49
C SER A 2 8.18 9.39 4.46
N LYS A 3 7.01 9.21 3.82
CA LYS A 3 6.46 7.89 3.42
C LYS A 3 7.26 7.25 2.27
N LEU A 4 8.56 7.55 2.17
CA LEU A 4 9.40 7.19 1.04
C LEU A 4 9.44 5.67 0.85
N ILE A 5 9.64 4.92 1.95
CA ILE A 5 9.65 3.45 1.94
C ILE A 5 8.32 2.91 1.39
N PHE A 6 7.19 3.44 1.86
CA PHE A 6 5.88 3.05 1.34
C PHE A 6 5.73 3.35 -0.16
N THR A 7 6.18 4.51 -0.63
CA THR A 7 6.14 4.86 -2.07
C THR A 7 6.99 3.90 -2.89
N LEU A 8 8.18 3.51 -2.40
CA LEU A 8 9.04 2.52 -3.06
C LEU A 8 8.37 1.15 -3.13
N ILE A 9 7.80 0.68 -2.02
CA ILE A 9 7.06 -0.59 -1.95
C ILE A 9 5.87 -0.57 -2.91
N LEU A 10 5.08 0.51 -2.89
CA LEU A 10 3.94 0.67 -3.78
C LEU A 10 4.37 0.60 -5.25
N ASN A 11 5.42 1.33 -5.63
CA ASN A 11 5.93 1.30 -7.01
C ASN A 11 6.47 -0.08 -7.40
N ASP A 12 7.16 -0.79 -6.51
CA ASP A 12 7.64 -2.16 -6.76
C ASP A 12 6.44 -3.10 -6.98
N VAL A 13 5.42 -3.06 -6.12
CA VAL A 13 4.19 -3.87 -6.28
C VAL A 13 3.49 -3.56 -7.60
N LEU A 14 3.31 -2.28 -7.94
CA LEU A 14 2.66 -1.88 -9.19
C LEU A 14 3.42 -2.35 -10.42
N SER A 15 4.75 -2.21 -10.42
CA SER A 15 5.61 -2.62 -11.53
C SER A 15 5.65 -4.15 -11.71
N ARG A 16 5.81 -4.91 -10.62
CA ARG A 16 5.84 -6.39 -10.63
C ARG A 16 4.53 -7.00 -11.12
N ASN A 17 3.40 -6.37 -10.80
CA ASN A 17 2.07 -6.86 -11.18
C ASN A 17 1.53 -6.23 -12.47
N MET A 18 2.32 -5.40 -13.16
CA MET A 18 1.91 -4.67 -14.36
C MET A 18 0.63 -3.81 -14.15
N ILE A 19 0.41 -3.32 -12.93
CA ILE A 19 -0.76 -2.52 -12.58
C ILE A 19 -0.50 -1.06 -12.93
N LYS A 20 -1.29 -0.52 -13.87
CA LYS A 20 -1.30 0.91 -14.19
C LYS A 20 -2.43 1.60 -13.43
N VAL A 21 -2.08 2.33 -12.37
CA VAL A 21 -3.03 3.12 -11.58
C VAL A 21 -2.41 4.47 -11.23
N ASN A 22 -3.20 5.53 -11.30
CA ASN A 22 -2.83 6.83 -10.76
C ASN A 22 -3.57 7.04 -9.45
N LEU A 23 -2.85 7.03 -8.33
CA LEU A 23 -3.39 7.32 -7.01
C LEU A 23 -3.12 8.78 -6.66
N SER A 24 -4.16 9.49 -6.27
CA SER A 24 -4.02 10.80 -5.63
C SER A 24 -3.23 10.69 -4.32
N GLU A 25 -2.64 11.79 -3.86
CA GLU A 25 -1.92 11.79 -2.57
C GLU A 25 -2.83 11.36 -1.40
N ASN A 26 -4.11 11.74 -1.42
CA ASN A 26 -5.09 11.29 -0.42
C ASN A 26 -5.31 9.76 -0.45
N GLU A 27 -5.31 9.15 -1.64
CA GLU A 27 -5.44 7.70 -1.79
C GLU A 27 -4.17 6.97 -1.32
N LYS A 28 -2.99 7.50 -1.64
CA LYS A 28 -1.72 6.98 -1.12
C LYS A 28 -1.68 7.06 0.40
N ASP A 29 -2.12 8.18 0.96
CA ASP A 29 -2.18 8.39 2.40
C ASP A 29 -3.13 7.42 3.09
N ARG A 30 -4.31 7.21 2.50
CA ARG A 30 -5.27 6.23 3.00
C ARG A 30 -4.74 4.80 2.93
N LEU A 31 -4.18 4.41 1.78
CA LEU A 31 -3.58 3.08 1.61
C LEU A 31 -2.45 2.85 2.62
N TYR A 32 -1.58 3.84 2.80
CA TYR A 32 -0.50 3.77 3.80
C TYR A 32 -1.05 3.54 5.21
N MET A 33 -2.02 4.34 5.66
CA MET A 33 -2.58 4.20 6.99
C MET A 33 -3.33 2.88 7.18
N GLU A 34 -4.10 2.43 6.19
CA GLU A 34 -4.78 1.13 6.24
C GLU A 34 -3.79 -0.04 6.29
N LEU A 35 -2.68 0.04 5.54
CA LEU A 35 -1.60 -0.95 5.58
C LEU A 35 -0.96 -0.99 6.97
N LEU A 36 -0.56 0.17 7.53
CA LEU A 36 0.04 0.22 8.86
C LEU A 36 -0.87 -0.36 9.93
N ASN A 37 -2.16 -0.05 9.88
CA ASN A 37 -3.14 -0.59 10.82
C ASN A 37 -3.29 -2.11 10.67
N TYR A 38 -3.35 -2.62 9.43
CA TYR A 38 -3.51 -4.05 9.16
C TYR A 38 -2.34 -4.89 9.67
N PHE A 39 -1.11 -4.38 9.55
CA PHE A 39 0.10 -5.07 10.01
C PHE A 39 0.49 -4.72 11.46
N GLY A 40 -0.31 -3.92 12.19
CA GLY A 40 -0.01 -3.54 13.57
C GLY A 40 1.21 -2.62 13.70
N LEU A 41 1.56 -1.89 12.64
CA LEU A 41 2.69 -0.95 12.60
C LEU A 41 2.30 0.49 12.97
N ALA A 42 1.00 0.77 13.09
CA ALA A 42 0.50 2.09 13.43
C ALA A 42 0.94 2.52 14.85
N GLY A 43 1.50 3.73 14.97
CA GLY A 43 1.93 4.30 16.25
C GLY A 43 3.29 3.82 16.76
N GLY A 44 3.99 2.95 16.02
CA GLY A 44 5.37 2.57 16.34
C GLY A 44 6.35 3.74 16.18
N LEU A 45 7.41 3.76 16.98
CA LEU A 45 8.46 4.80 16.87
C LEU A 45 9.28 4.67 15.58
N ASN A 46 9.40 3.45 15.03
CA ASN A 46 10.24 3.13 13.86
C ASN A 46 9.42 2.54 12.70
N VAL A 47 8.27 3.13 12.37
CA VAL A 47 7.37 2.60 11.33
C VAL A 47 8.08 2.33 9.99
N CYS A 48 8.95 3.23 9.55
CA CYS A 48 9.68 3.08 8.28
C CYS A 48 10.58 1.85 8.28
N GLU A 49 11.37 1.66 9.33
CA GLU A 49 12.28 0.51 9.49
C GLU A 49 11.50 -0.79 9.64
N ALA A 50 10.42 -0.79 10.42
CA ALA A 50 9.57 -1.96 10.58
C ALA A 50 8.91 -2.38 9.25
N LEU A 51 8.45 -1.40 8.46
CA LEU A 51 7.88 -1.65 7.14
C LEU A 51 8.93 -2.13 6.14
N GLU A 52 10.14 -1.56 6.17
CA GLU A 52 11.26 -2.00 5.33
C GLU A 52 11.67 -3.44 5.66
N ASN A 53 11.84 -3.76 6.95
CA ASN A 53 12.15 -5.11 7.41
C ASN A 53 11.06 -6.12 7.00
N ALA A 54 9.79 -5.74 7.14
CA ALA A 54 8.66 -6.55 6.67
C ALA A 54 8.68 -6.74 5.14
N TRP A 55 9.16 -5.76 4.37
CA TRP A 55 9.26 -5.90 2.92
C TRP A 55 10.41 -6.81 2.46
N GLN A 56 11.50 -6.87 3.21
CA GLN A 56 12.65 -7.75 2.92
C GLN A 56 12.36 -9.22 3.26
N ASP A 57 11.49 -9.48 4.23
CA ASP A 57 11.07 -10.85 4.58
C ASP A 57 10.09 -11.42 3.51
N PRO A 58 10.37 -12.57 2.88
CA PRO A 58 9.53 -13.10 1.80
C PRO A 58 8.07 -13.36 2.18
N TYR A 59 7.82 -13.81 3.42
CA TYR A 59 6.46 -14.10 3.89
C TYR A 59 5.65 -12.83 4.11
N ASN A 60 6.25 -11.82 4.75
CA ASN A 60 5.60 -10.52 4.94
C ASN A 60 5.45 -9.76 3.62
N ARG A 61 6.44 -9.87 2.72
CA ARG A 61 6.39 -9.30 1.37
C ARG A 61 5.15 -9.72 0.61
N SER A 62 4.88 -11.03 0.52
CA SER A 62 3.71 -11.54 -0.22
C SER A 62 2.40 -11.03 0.40
N ARG A 63 2.34 -10.94 1.73
CA ARG A 63 1.16 -10.40 2.43
C ARG A 63 0.95 -8.91 2.18
N ILE A 64 2.02 -8.12 2.15
CA ILE A 64 1.98 -6.69 1.85
C ILE A 64 1.50 -6.48 0.41
N GLU A 65 2.03 -7.28 -0.53
CA GLU A 65 1.63 -7.27 -1.94
C GLU A 65 0.15 -7.62 -2.11
N ASP A 66 -0.31 -8.71 -1.51
CA ASP A 66 -1.72 -9.14 -1.52
C ASP A 66 -2.64 -8.06 -0.95
N PHE A 67 -2.23 -7.42 0.16
CA PHE A 67 -2.99 -6.34 0.77
C PHE A 67 -3.15 -5.15 -0.19
N ILE A 68 -2.05 -4.67 -0.79
CA ILE A 68 -2.06 -3.54 -1.73
C ILE A 68 -2.94 -3.86 -2.94
N ILE A 69 -2.80 -5.05 -3.53
CA ILE A 69 -3.60 -5.48 -4.68
C ILE A 69 -5.10 -5.55 -4.32
N ALA A 70 -5.43 -6.12 -3.16
CA ALA A 70 -6.82 -6.20 -2.69
C ALA A 70 -7.41 -4.82 -2.45
N TRP A 71 -6.62 -3.89 -1.90
CA TRP A 71 -7.02 -2.51 -1.69
C TRP A 71 -7.32 -1.79 -3.01
N LEU A 72 -6.43 -1.93 -4.00
CA LEU A 72 -6.60 -1.35 -5.35
C LEU A 72 -7.85 -1.90 -6.04
N LYS A 73 -8.11 -3.20 -5.96
CA LYS A 73 -9.33 -3.83 -6.47
C LYS A 73 -10.58 -3.25 -5.80
N ARG A 74 -10.54 -3.02 -4.49
CA ARG A 74 -11.65 -2.40 -3.74
C ARG A 74 -11.88 -0.95 -4.17
N ARG A 75 -10.80 -0.18 -4.41
CA ARG A 75 -10.87 1.20 -4.91
C ARG A 75 -11.56 1.27 -6.27
N VAL A 76 -11.16 0.44 -7.23
CA VAL A 76 -11.76 0.41 -8.58
C VAL A 76 -13.25 0.04 -8.53
N ARG A 77 -13.64 -0.94 -7.70
CA ARG A 77 -15.05 -1.27 -7.51
C ARG A 77 -15.85 -0.08 -6.98
N LYS A 78 -15.29 0.67 -6.03
CA LYS A 78 -15.94 1.88 -5.50
C LYS A 78 -16.09 2.97 -6.56
N SER A 79 -15.07 3.20 -7.42
CA SER A 79 -15.18 4.22 -8.47
C SER A 79 -16.23 3.87 -9.54
N ILE A 80 -16.33 2.58 -9.90
CA ILE A 80 -17.38 2.09 -10.82
C ILE A 80 -18.77 2.29 -10.22
N ILE A 81 -18.95 1.95 -8.93
CA ILE A 81 -20.24 2.09 -8.24
C ILE A 81 -20.62 3.57 -8.05
N SER A 82 -19.65 4.46 -7.83
CA SER A 82 -19.91 5.89 -7.61
C SER A 82 -20.10 6.70 -8.89
N GLY A 83 -20.01 6.09 -10.08
CA GLY A 83 -20.30 6.74 -11.37
C GLY A 83 -19.36 7.89 -11.75
N VAL A 84 -18.19 8.00 -11.13
CA VAL A 84 -17.18 9.01 -11.49
C VAL A 84 -16.24 8.38 -12.51
N VAL A 85 -16.48 8.69 -13.79
CA VAL A 85 -15.59 8.41 -14.94
C VAL A 85 -14.95 9.71 -15.37
#